data_AF-A0AAD0T6K4-F1
#
_entry.id   AF-A0AAD0T6K4-F1
#
_cell.length_a   1.000
_cell.length_b   1.000
_cell.length_c   1.000
_cell.angle_alpha   90.00
_cell.angle_beta   90.00
_cell.angle_gamma   90.00
#
_symmetry.space_group_name_H-M   'P 1'
#
loop_
_entity.id
_entity.type
_entity.pdbx_description
1 polymer ?
#
loop_
_entity_poly.entity_id
_entity_poly.type
_entity_poly.pdbx_seq_one_letter_code
_entity_poly.pdbx_strand_id
1 'polypeptide(L)'
;MKTKLPTIARLILGFLFVFFGIAGLFNLLPPPENMPKDLQTFMGGLVAAKYFFPLLKITEITCGALLMIGVFVPLALVVLAPIILNILLVHIVLDPSGLPIAIVLVVLEIYLAFFSKPYSDIVKQIFRCPLKEELDKKKQQEG
;
A
#
# COMPACT_ATOMS: atom_id res chain seq x y z
N MET A 1 26.60 -11.03 -2.60
CA MET A 1 26.41 -9.60 -2.24
C MET A 1 25.02 -9.43 -1.68
N LYS A 2 24.86 -9.09 -0.38
CA LYS A 2 23.53 -8.76 0.17
C LYS A 2 23.06 -7.48 -0.55
N THR A 3 22.12 -7.59 -1.46
CA THR A 3 21.54 -6.43 -2.15
C THR A 3 20.85 -5.56 -1.10
N LYS A 4 21.40 -4.37 -0.81
CA LYS A 4 20.80 -3.41 0.15
C LYS A 4 19.60 -2.67 -0.43
N LEU A 5 19.40 -2.77 -1.74
CA LEU A 5 18.33 -2.13 -2.50
C LEU A 5 16.91 -2.39 -1.96
N PRO A 6 16.47 -3.64 -1.67
CA PRO A 6 15.15 -3.89 -1.09
C PRO A 6 14.99 -3.31 0.32
N THR A 7 16.08 -3.20 1.10
CA THR A 7 16.02 -2.56 2.42
C THR A 7 15.82 -1.05 2.29
N ILE A 8 16.54 -0.42 1.37
CA ILE A 8 16.41 1.03 1.11
C ILE A 8 15.00 1.34 0.60
N ALA A 9 14.51 0.61 -0.40
CA ALA A 9 13.16 0.80 -0.95
C ALA A 9 12.08 0.64 0.13
N ARG A 10 12.21 -0.36 1.00
CA ARG A 10 11.31 -0.58 2.14
C ARG A 10 11.33 0.57 3.13
N LEU A 11 12.52 1.08 3.47
CA LEU A 11 12.66 2.22 4.39
C LEU A 11 12.06 3.48 3.80
N ILE A 12 12.26 3.75 2.51
CA ILE A 12 11.65 4.90 1.82
C ILE A 12 10.13 4.78 1.84
N LEU A 13 9.59 3.64 1.43
CA LEU A 13 8.14 3.43 1.40
C LEU A 13 7.52 3.56 2.80
N GLY A 14 8.10 2.89 3.79
CA GLY A 14 7.65 2.97 5.18
C GLY A 14 7.72 4.38 5.75
N PHE A 15 8.83 5.09 5.49
CA PHE A 15 8.99 6.47 5.93
C PHE A 15 7.94 7.41 5.33
N LEU A 16 7.65 7.30 4.03
CA LEU A 16 6.63 8.11 3.37
C LEU A 16 5.25 7.89 4.04
N PHE A 17 4.86 6.64 4.27
CA PHE A 17 3.58 6.34 4.91
C PHE A 17 3.48 6.83 6.36
N VAL A 18 4.54 6.67 7.16
CA VAL A 18 4.55 7.20 8.54
C VAL A 18 4.49 8.73 8.53
N PHE A 19 5.32 9.38 7.69
CA PHE A 19 5.39 10.83 7.64
C PHE A 19 4.07 11.45 7.17
N PHE A 20 3.51 11.00 6.04
CA PHE A 20 2.23 11.51 5.53
C PHE A 20 1.03 11.05 6.36
N GLY A 21 1.13 9.90 7.01
CA GLY A 21 0.12 9.43 7.96
C GLY A 21 0.03 10.35 9.18
N ILE A 22 1.16 10.68 9.81
CA ILE A 22 1.21 11.61 10.94
C ILE A 22 0.81 13.02 10.50
N ALA A 23 1.36 13.52 9.39
CA ALA A 23 1.03 14.85 8.88
C ALA A 23 -0.47 15.00 8.58
N GLY A 24 -1.09 13.97 8.00
CA GLY A 24 -2.53 13.95 7.75
C GLY A 24 -3.38 13.80 9.02
N LEU A 25 -2.93 13.02 10.00
CA LEU A 25 -3.67 12.82 11.25
C LEU A 25 -3.74 14.08 12.12
N PHE A 26 -2.66 14.86 12.15
CA PHE A 26 -2.58 16.13 12.87
C PHE A 26 -2.95 17.35 12.01
N ASN A 27 -3.42 17.12 10.77
CA ASN A 27 -3.78 18.16 9.82
C ASN A 27 -2.67 19.24 9.64
N LEU A 28 -1.42 18.79 9.55
CA LEU A 28 -0.24 19.66 9.48
C LEU A 28 -0.01 20.26 8.08
N LEU A 29 -0.73 19.78 7.07
CA LEU A 29 -0.63 20.25 5.70
C LEU A 29 -1.83 21.15 5.41
N PRO A 30 -1.61 22.40 4.95
CA PRO A 30 -2.71 23.27 4.55
C PRO A 30 -3.49 22.65 3.38
N PRO A 31 -4.83 22.81 3.34
CA PRO A 31 -5.61 22.37 2.18
C PRO A 31 -5.10 23.09 0.92
N PRO A 32 -4.96 22.38 -0.22
CA PRO A 32 -4.60 23.03 -1.46
C PRO A 32 -5.68 24.05 -1.87
N GLU A 33 -5.26 25.27 -2.18
CA GLU A 33 -6.15 26.41 -2.46
C GLU A 33 -7.01 26.20 -3.72
N ASN A 34 -6.60 25.32 -4.64
CA ASN A 34 -7.24 25.09 -5.94
C ASN A 34 -7.61 23.62 -6.15
N MET A 35 -8.44 23.06 -5.26
CA MET A 35 -8.90 21.68 -5.41
C MET A 35 -10.03 21.59 -6.46
N PRO A 36 -9.97 20.67 -7.45
CA PRO A 36 -11.05 20.45 -8.41
C PRO A 36 -12.39 20.14 -7.73
N LYS A 37 -13.52 20.58 -8.31
CA LYS A 37 -14.86 20.44 -7.70
C LYS A 37 -15.24 18.98 -7.40
N ASP A 38 -14.87 18.05 -8.28
CA ASP A 38 -15.15 16.62 -8.09
C ASP A 38 -14.31 16.04 -6.95
N LEU A 39 -13.04 16.46 -6.83
CA LEU A 39 -12.19 16.09 -5.70
C LEU A 39 -12.72 16.66 -4.38
N GLN A 40 -13.22 17.90 -4.36
CA GLN A 40 -13.86 18.48 -3.17
C GLN A 40 -15.09 17.67 -2.74
N THR A 41 -15.92 17.23 -3.69
CA THR A 41 -17.11 16.43 -3.40
C THR A 41 -16.74 15.06 -2.84
N PHE A 42 -15.74 14.39 -3.43
CA PHE A 42 -15.21 13.12 -2.94
C PHE A 42 -14.63 13.27 -1.52
N MET A 43 -13.76 14.26 -1.29
CA MET A 43 -13.17 14.54 0.01
C MET A 43 -14.23 14.88 1.06
N GLY A 44 -15.23 15.68 0.70
CA GLY A 44 -16.36 16.00 1.58
C GLY A 44 -17.14 14.75 2.02
N GLY A 45 -17.38 13.81 1.10
CA GLY A 45 -18.01 12.52 1.42
C GLY A 45 -17.18 11.66 2.39
N LEU A 46 -15.86 11.60 2.18
CA LEU A 46 -14.96 10.87 3.08
C LEU A 46 -14.89 11.50 4.48
N VAL A 47 -14.89 12.84 4.57
CA VAL A 47 -14.93 13.56 5.86
C VAL A 47 -16.26 13.31 6.57
N ALA A 48 -17.38 13.29 5.84
CA ALA A 48 -18.70 13.05 6.41
C ALA A 48 -18.82 11.67 7.08
N ALA A 49 -18.06 10.68 6.63
CA ALA A 49 -18.01 9.36 7.26
C ALA A 49 -17.43 9.36 8.68
N LYS A 50 -16.65 10.40 9.06
CA LYS A 50 -15.98 10.62 10.37
C LYS A 50 -14.96 9.55 10.81
N TYR A 51 -15.19 8.27 10.53
CA TYR A 51 -14.28 7.17 10.89
C TYR A 51 -13.20 6.92 9.83
N PHE A 52 -13.45 7.30 8.58
CA PHE A 52 -12.62 6.91 7.44
C PHE A 52 -11.18 7.44 7.56
N PHE A 53 -11.00 8.75 7.75
CA PHE A 53 -9.66 9.35 7.86
C PHE A 53 -8.87 8.84 9.08
N PRO A 54 -9.43 8.79 10.31
CA PRO A 54 -8.73 8.18 11.44
C PRO A 54 -8.29 6.74 11.16
N LEU A 55 -9.19 5.90 10.63
CA LEU A 55 -8.88 4.50 10.30
C LEU A 55 -7.77 4.41 9.25
N LEU A 56 -7.89 5.17 8.17
CA LEU A 56 -6.92 5.21 7.08
C LEU A 56 -5.53 5.61 7.60
N LYS A 57 -5.44 6.73 8.34
CA LYS A 57 -4.17 7.27 8.84
C LYS A 57 -3.52 6.34 9.88
N ILE A 58 -4.30 5.75 10.78
CA ILE A 58 -3.78 4.76 11.74
C ILE A 58 -3.22 3.54 10.99
N THR A 59 -3.92 3.07 9.95
CA THR A 59 -3.47 1.95 9.13
C THR A 59 -2.17 2.27 8.39
N GLU A 60 -2.08 3.44 7.74
CA GLU A 60 -0.87 3.91 7.06
C GLU A 60 0.34 4.00 8.00
N ILE A 61 0.15 4.59 9.19
CA ILE A 61 1.23 4.72 10.19
C ILE A 61 1.66 3.34 10.69
N THR A 62 0.70 2.45 11.00
CA THR A 62 0.99 1.12 11.52
C THR A 62 1.74 0.28 10.49
N CYS A 63 1.26 0.23 9.24
CA CYS A 63 1.92 -0.50 8.16
C CYS A 63 3.27 0.13 7.82
N GLY A 64 3.38 1.46 7.77
CA GLY A 64 4.64 2.17 7.54
C GLY A 64 5.69 1.87 8.63
N ALA A 65 5.27 1.83 9.89
CA ALA A 65 6.15 1.46 11.01
C ALA A 65 6.60 0.00 10.92
N LEU A 66 5.70 -0.93 10.57
CA LEU A 66 6.02 -2.34 10.33
C LEU A 66 7.05 -2.50 9.19
N LEU A 67 6.91 -1.75 8.10
CA LEU A 67 7.89 -1.71 7.02
C LEU A 67 9.26 -1.18 7.49
N MET A 68 9.28 -0.12 8.31
CA MET A 68 10.54 0.43 8.82
C MET A 68 11.28 -0.55 9.74
N ILE A 69 10.57 -1.12 10.72
CA ILE A 69 11.10 -2.11 11.67
C ILE A 69 11.49 -3.40 10.92
N GLY A 70 10.80 -3.72 9.82
CA GLY A 70 11.05 -4.91 9.02
C GLY A 70 10.36 -6.15 9.54
N VAL A 71 9.26 -5.98 10.28
CA VAL A 71 8.45 -7.05 10.84
C VAL A 71 7.11 -7.10 10.09
N PHE A 72 6.58 -8.29 9.82
CA PHE A 72 5.35 -8.49 9.05
C PHE A 72 5.32 -7.75 7.69
N VAL A 73 6.48 -7.61 7.03
CA VAL A 73 6.62 -6.86 5.77
C VAL A 73 5.63 -7.32 4.69
N PRO A 74 5.48 -8.61 4.37
CA PRO A 74 4.53 -9.06 3.34
C PRO A 74 3.08 -8.71 3.69
N LEU A 75 2.70 -8.77 4.97
CA LEU A 75 1.36 -8.40 5.41
C LEU A 75 1.12 -6.90 5.27
N ALA A 76 2.10 -6.08 5.67
CA ALA A 76 2.01 -4.62 5.52
C ALA A 76 1.85 -4.20 4.05
N LEU A 77 2.59 -4.83 3.12
CA LEU A 77 2.45 -4.60 1.68
C LEU A 77 1.04 -4.96 1.19
N VAL A 78 0.51 -6.13 1.56
CA VAL A 78 -0.86 -6.54 1.16
C VAL A 78 -1.93 -5.58 1.67
N VAL A 79 -1.78 -5.05 2.89
CA VAL A 79 -2.71 -4.06 3.45
C VAL A 79 -2.57 -2.69 2.78
N LEU A 80 -1.36 -2.29 2.41
CA LEU A 80 -1.09 -1.02 1.72
C LEU A 80 -1.50 -1.05 0.24
N ALA A 81 -1.51 -2.22 -0.41
CA ALA A 81 -1.85 -2.36 -1.82
C ALA A 81 -3.19 -1.71 -2.22
N PRO A 82 -4.35 -1.98 -1.55
CA PRO A 82 -5.61 -1.31 -1.88
C PRO A 82 -5.58 0.19 -1.58
N ILE A 83 -4.80 0.63 -0.57
CA ILE A 83 -4.65 2.05 -0.23
C ILE A 83 -3.89 2.78 -1.35
N ILE A 84 -2.76 2.22 -1.79
CA ILE A 84 -1.95 2.75 -2.89
C ILE A 84 -2.74 2.77 -4.19
N LEU A 85 -3.53 1.73 -4.47
CA LEU A 85 -4.41 1.69 -5.62
C LEU A 85 -5.47 2.81 -5.57
N ASN A 86 -6.07 3.05 -4.40
CA ASN A 86 -7.02 4.16 -4.23
C ASN A 86 -6.34 5.52 -4.47
N ILE A 87 -5.14 5.73 -3.92
CA ILE A 87 -4.33 6.94 -4.18
C ILE A 87 -4.11 7.12 -5.68
N LEU A 88 -3.69 6.08 -6.39
CA LEU A 88 -3.47 6.14 -7.83
C LEU A 88 -4.75 6.53 -8.57
N LEU A 89 -5.89 5.90 -8.27
CA LEU A 89 -7.16 6.17 -8.93
C LEU A 89 -7.65 7.60 -8.69
N VAL A 90 -7.53 8.11 -7.46
CA VAL A 90 -7.87 9.51 -7.14
C VAL A 90 -7.03 10.47 -7.98
N HIS A 91 -5.73 10.23 -8.13
CA HIS A 91 -4.87 11.12 -8.91
C HIS A 91 -5.05 10.96 -10.42
N ILE A 92 -5.41 9.78 -10.92
CA ILE A 92 -5.73 9.60 -12.34
C ILE A 92 -7.04 10.28 -12.71
N VAL A 93 -8.07 10.17 -11.85
CA VAL A 93 -9.44 10.58 -12.20
C VAL A 93 -9.77 12.00 -11.72
N LEU A 94 -9.30 12.39 -10.54
CA LEU A 94 -9.76 13.61 -9.85
C LEU A 94 -8.69 14.70 -9.73
N ASP A 95 -7.41 14.34 -9.54
CA ASP A 95 -6.32 15.32 -9.41
C ASP A 95 -4.99 14.82 -9.99
N PRO A 96 -4.72 15.09 -11.29
CA PRO A 96 -3.49 14.70 -11.96
C PRO A 96 -2.21 15.31 -11.39
N SER A 97 -2.30 16.38 -10.59
CA SER A 97 -1.12 17.09 -10.09
C SER A 97 -0.27 16.22 -9.14
N GLY A 98 -0.91 15.34 -8.36
CA GLY A 98 -0.23 14.37 -7.48
C GLY A 98 0.05 13.01 -8.14
N LEU A 99 -0.19 12.86 -9.45
CA LEU A 99 0.12 11.62 -10.16
C LEU A 99 1.60 11.17 -10.04
N PRO A 100 2.61 12.08 -10.06
CA PRO A 100 4.00 11.66 -9.94
C PRO A 100 4.29 10.91 -8.63
N ILE A 101 3.77 11.38 -7.49
CA ILE A 101 3.99 10.71 -6.20
C ILE A 101 3.24 9.38 -6.14
N ALA A 102 2.03 9.31 -6.70
CA ALA A 102 1.24 8.08 -6.77
C ALA A 102 1.98 6.98 -7.57
N ILE A 103 2.58 7.34 -8.70
CA ILE A 103 3.38 6.41 -9.52
C ILE A 103 4.58 5.89 -8.73
N VAL A 104 5.30 6.76 -8.00
CA VAL A 104 6.45 6.33 -7.17
C VAL A 104 6.03 5.31 -6.12
N LEU A 105 4.90 5.53 -5.43
CA LEU A 105 4.38 4.59 -4.44
C LEU A 105 4.02 3.24 -5.06
N VAL A 106 3.33 3.24 -6.21
CA VAL A 106 2.96 2.02 -6.94
C VAL A 106 4.19 1.23 -7.38
N VAL A 107 5.20 1.92 -7.91
CA VAL A 107 6.44 1.27 -8.37
C VAL A 107 7.19 0.66 -7.18
N LEU A 108 7.31 1.37 -6.06
CA LEU A 108 7.95 0.85 -4.84
C LEU A 108 7.20 -0.36 -4.28
N GLU A 109 5.88 -0.30 -4.23
CA GLU A 109 5.02 -1.39 -3.77
C GLU A 109 5.19 -2.64 -4.64
N ILE A 110 5.07 -2.51 -5.96
CA ILE A 110 5.23 -3.63 -6.90
C ILE A 110 6.64 -4.21 -6.82
N TYR A 111 7.67 -3.34 -6.75
CA TYR A 111 9.05 -3.78 -6.61
C TYR A 111 9.26 -4.63 -5.35
N LEU A 112 8.75 -4.17 -4.21
CA LEU A 112 8.88 -4.88 -2.93
C LEU A 112 8.02 -6.15 -2.90
N ALA A 113 6.81 -6.12 -3.43
CA ALA A 113 5.89 -7.24 -3.40
C ALA A 113 6.24 -8.36 -4.39
N PHE A 114 6.77 -8.06 -5.57
CA PHE A 114 6.95 -9.06 -6.64
C PHE A 114 8.39 -9.34 -7.04
N PHE A 115 9.29 -8.35 -6.94
CA PHE A 115 10.67 -8.45 -7.42
C PHE A 115 11.70 -8.64 -6.31
N SER A 116 11.38 -8.22 -5.08
CA SER A 116 12.24 -8.44 -3.92
C SER A 116 12.17 -9.90 -3.46
N LYS A 117 13.23 -10.67 -3.75
CA LYS A 117 13.37 -12.08 -3.31
C LYS A 117 12.94 -12.36 -1.86
N PRO A 118 13.31 -11.54 -0.84
CA PRO A 118 12.92 -11.84 0.55
C PRO A 118 11.42 -11.75 0.84
N TYR A 119 10.62 -11.10 -0.01
CA TYR A 119 9.18 -10.88 0.24
C TYR A 119 8.30 -11.52 -0.84
N SER A 120 8.79 -11.61 -2.08
CA SER A 120 8.00 -12.04 -3.22
C SER A 120 7.44 -13.45 -3.11
N ASP A 121 8.16 -14.36 -2.45
CA ASP A 121 7.74 -15.75 -2.36
C ASP A 121 6.53 -15.90 -1.43
N ILE A 122 6.50 -15.14 -0.34
CA ILE A 122 5.39 -15.12 0.62
C ILE A 122 4.15 -14.47 -0.02
N VAL A 123 4.32 -13.33 -0.71
CA VAL A 123 3.20 -12.67 -1.39
C VAL A 123 2.63 -13.58 -2.50
N LYS A 124 3.47 -14.27 -3.26
CA LYS A 124 3.03 -15.22 -4.29
C LYS A 124 2.33 -16.46 -3.70
N GLN A 125 2.68 -16.88 -2.48
CA GLN A 125 2.00 -17.98 -1.80
C GLN A 125 0.54 -17.65 -1.48
N ILE A 126 0.20 -16.39 -1.18
CA ILE A 126 -1.20 -15.96 -0.96
C ILE A 126 -2.06 -16.24 -2.20
N PHE A 127 -1.49 -16.11 -3.40
CA PHE A 127 -2.18 -16.38 -4.66
C PHE A 127 -2.09 -17.83 -5.11
N ARG A 128 -1.35 -18.70 -4.40
CA ARG A 128 -1.37 -20.15 -4.67
C ARG A 128 -2.52 -20.78 -3.91
N CYS A 129 -3.45 -21.37 -4.64
CA CYS A 129 -4.54 -22.15 -4.06
C CYS A 129 -3.98 -23.47 -3.49
N PRO A 130 -4.05 -23.71 -2.16
CA PRO A 130 -3.58 -24.96 -1.54
C PRO A 130 -4.40 -26.18 -1.97
N LEU A 131 -5.63 -25.95 -2.47
CA LEU A 131 -6.54 -27.01 -2.94
C LEU A 131 -5.99 -27.73 -4.19
N LYS A 132 -5.15 -27.08 -5.01
CA LYS A 132 -4.61 -27.71 -6.21
C LYS A 132 -3.61 -28.84 -5.88
N GLU A 133 -2.80 -28.67 -4.83
CA GLU A 133 -1.89 -29.74 -4.37
C GLU A 133 -2.64 -30.94 -3.79
N GLU A 134 -3.73 -30.70 -3.05
CA GLU A 134 -4.60 -31.76 -2.52
C GLU A 134 -5.33 -32.52 -3.63
N LEU A 135 -5.87 -31.80 -4.63
CA LEU A 135 -6.52 -32.42 -5.79
C LEU A 135 -5.56 -33.25 -6.66
N ASP A 136 -4.33 -32.76 -6.88
CA ASP A 136 -3.32 -33.47 -7.65
C ASP A 136 -2.84 -34.73 -6.91
N LYS A 137 -2.72 -34.67 -5.57
CA LYS A 137 -2.44 -35.85 -4.73
C LYS A 137 -3.56 -36.88 -4.78
N LYS A 138 -4.83 -36.46 -4.70
CA LYS A 138 -5.97 -37.38 -4.82
C LYS A 138 -6.02 -38.06 -6.19
N LYS A 139 -5.80 -37.30 -7.27
CA LYS A 139 -5.75 -37.88 -8.63
C LYS A 139 -4.61 -38.89 -8.83
N GLN A 140 -3.49 -38.75 -8.12
CA GLN A 140 -2.39 -39.72 -8.14
C GLN A 140 -2.62 -40.94 -7.25
N GLN A 141 -3.53 -40.87 -6.28
CA GLN A 141 -3.91 -42.01 -5.44
C GLN A 141 -5.06 -42.84 -6.03
N GLU A 142 -5.85 -42.25 -6.94
CA GLU A 142 -7.02 -42.87 -7.56
C GLU A 142 -6.77 -43.43 -8.99
N GLY A 143 -5.54 -43.34 -9.51
CA GLY A 143 -5.13 -43.88 -10.82
C GLY A 143 -3.98 -44.87 -10.71
#